data_AF-A0A3C0WFE1-F1
#
_entry.id   AF-A0A3C0WFE1-F1
#
_cell.length_a   1.000
_cell.length_b   1.000
_cell.length_c   1.000
_cell.angle_alpha   90.00
_cell.angle_beta   90.00
_cell.angle_gamma   90.00
#
_symmetry.space_group_name_H-M   'P 1'
#
loop_
_entity.id
_entity.type
_entity.pdbx_description
1 polymer ?
#
loop_
_entity_poly.entity_id
_entity_poly.type
_entity_poly.pdbx_seq_one_letter_code
_entity_poly.pdbx_strand_id
1 'polypeptide(L)'
;MSSRRQHIHQQPGLFGLAVIFVFGLIAPICHADEATTQFLKAYCIRCHGAKTQKADRRFDTLPNKIATLDDLERYQEIVDQLNL
;
A
#
# COMPACT_ATOMS: atom_id res chain seq x y z
N MET A 1 -34.92 -5.10 42.52
CA MET A 1 -33.71 -5.76 42.00
C MET A 1 -33.37 -5.13 40.67
N SER A 2 -32.40 -4.21 40.67
CA SER A 2 -32.22 -3.15 39.67
C SER A 2 -31.40 -3.62 38.47
N SER A 3 -31.99 -3.41 37.29
CA SER A 3 -31.31 -3.21 36.02
C SER A 3 -30.26 -2.09 36.12
N ARG A 4 -29.04 -2.34 35.62
CA ARG A 4 -28.04 -1.34 35.18
C ARG A 4 -26.96 -2.08 34.37
N ARG A 5 -27.18 -2.36 33.08
CA ARG A 5 -26.66 -1.55 31.96
C ARG A 5 -25.29 -0.90 32.22
N GLN A 6 -24.31 -1.41 31.49
CA GLN A 6 -23.26 -0.68 30.77
C GLN A 6 -22.10 -0.07 31.59
N HIS A 7 -20.91 -0.13 31.00
CA HIS A 7 -19.68 0.59 31.34
C HIS A 7 -18.79 0.02 32.47
N ILE A 8 -18.05 -1.06 32.18
CA ILE A 8 -16.66 -1.17 32.67
C ILE A 8 -15.76 -1.30 31.44
N HIS A 9 -15.28 -0.12 31.02
CA HIS A 9 -14.09 0.16 30.25
C HIS A 9 -13.18 -1.04 29.88
N GLN A 10 -13.23 -1.45 28.61
CA GLN A 10 -12.04 -1.88 27.88
C GLN A 10 -11.10 -0.66 27.78
N GLN A 11 -10.27 -0.42 28.79
CA GLN A 11 -9.09 0.43 28.62
C GLN A 11 -8.00 -0.45 28.00
N PRO A 12 -7.61 -0.25 26.73
CA PRO A 12 -6.30 -0.75 26.30
C PRO A 12 -5.30 -0.05 27.22
N GLY A 13 -4.71 -0.83 28.13
CA GLY A 13 -3.79 -0.29 29.13
C GLY A 13 -2.69 0.54 28.47
N LEU A 14 -2.13 1.49 29.21
CA LEU A 14 -1.06 2.39 28.80
C LEU A 14 0.07 1.70 27.99
N PHE A 15 0.31 0.43 28.26
CA PHE A 15 1.22 -0.46 27.51
C PHE A 15 0.84 -0.68 26.04
N GLY A 16 -0.44 -0.86 25.72
CA GLY A 16 -0.90 -1.02 24.33
C GLY A 16 -0.71 0.25 23.50
N LEU A 17 -0.91 1.42 24.12
CA LEU A 17 -0.64 2.72 23.50
C LEU A 17 0.85 2.95 23.26
N ALA A 18 1.72 2.59 24.22
CA ALA A 18 3.17 2.70 24.09
C ALA A 18 3.73 1.80 22.97
N VAL A 19 3.21 0.58 22.82
CA VAL A 19 3.62 -0.34 21.74
C VAL A 19 3.25 0.20 20.36
N ILE A 20 2.04 0.76 20.19
CA ILE A 20 1.63 1.41 18.93
C ILE A 20 2.52 2.61 18.61
N PHE A 21 2.85 3.42 19.62
CA PHE A 21 3.69 4.61 19.44
C PHE A 21 5.13 4.27 19.02
N VAL A 22 5.72 3.22 19.61
CA VAL A 22 7.08 2.76 19.26
C VAL A 22 7.11 2.14 17.86
N PHE A 23 6.14 1.30 17.49
CA PHE A 23 6.12 0.67 16.16
C PHE A 23 5.78 1.64 15.02
N GLY A 24 4.96 2.66 15.27
CA GLY A 24 4.61 3.67 14.25
C GLY A 24 5.79 4.57 13.85
N LEU A 25 6.76 4.78 14.74
CA LEU A 25 7.90 5.68 14.52
C LEU A 25 9.06 5.06 13.70
N ILE A 26 9.15 3.72 13.65
CA ILE A 26 10.29 3.01 13.02
C ILE A 26 9.82 2.22 11.78
N ALA A 27 8.69 2.57 11.17
CA ALA A 27 8.24 1.90 9.95
C ALA A 27 9.28 2.14 8.83
N PRO A 28 9.95 1.09 8.32
CA PRO A 28 10.88 1.26 7.22
C PRO A 28 10.11 1.70 5.97
N ILE A 29 10.59 2.75 5.32
CA ILE A 29 10.07 3.16 4.02
C ILE A 29 10.60 2.16 2.99
N CYS A 30 9.72 1.33 2.44
CA CYS A 30 10.07 0.50 1.29
C CYS A 30 10.01 1.35 0.02
N HIS A 31 11.12 1.34 -0.74
CA HIS A 31 11.15 1.82 -2.11
C HIS A 31 11.30 0.62 -3.04
N ALA A 32 10.67 0.69 -4.20
CA ALA A 32 10.94 -0.18 -5.32
C ALA A 32 12.43 -0.08 -5.67
N ASP A 33 13.08 -1.23 -5.75
CA ASP A 33 14.49 -1.31 -6.12
C ASP A 33 14.67 -1.14 -7.65
N GLU A 34 15.92 -1.09 -8.09
CA GLU A 34 16.27 -0.90 -9.50
C GLU A 34 15.73 -2.03 -10.38
N ALA A 35 15.72 -3.28 -9.91
CA ALA A 35 15.21 -4.41 -10.69
C ALA A 35 13.71 -4.28 -10.95
N THR A 36 12.94 -3.83 -9.95
CA THR A 36 11.52 -3.54 -10.11
C THR A 36 11.29 -2.45 -11.18
N THR A 37 12.09 -1.38 -11.15
CA THR A 37 11.99 -0.29 -12.14
C THR A 37 12.31 -0.77 -13.56
N GLN A 38 13.34 -1.60 -13.71
CA GLN A 38 13.72 -2.17 -15.01
C GLN A 38 12.67 -3.14 -15.53
N PHE A 39 12.10 -3.98 -14.66
CA PHE A 39 11.01 -4.88 -15.00
C PHE A 39 9.81 -4.12 -15.58
N LEU A 40 9.33 -3.07 -14.89
CA LEU A 40 8.20 -2.27 -15.35
C LEU A 40 8.48 -1.61 -16.70
N LYS A 41 9.69 -1.09 -16.92
CA LYS A 41 10.10 -0.51 -18.21
C LYS A 41 10.03 -1.53 -19.35
N ALA A 42 10.50 -2.75 -19.11
CA ALA A 42 10.58 -3.79 -20.13
C ALA A 42 9.20 -4.39 -20.47
N TYR A 43 8.37 -4.65 -19.45
CA TYR A 43 7.18 -5.50 -19.60
C TYR A 43 5.85 -4.74 -19.49
N CYS A 44 5.80 -3.59 -18.83
CA CYS A 44 4.55 -2.86 -18.58
C CYS A 44 4.49 -1.56 -19.39
N ILE A 45 5.49 -0.69 -19.25
CA ILE A 45 5.46 0.71 -19.74
C ILE A 45 5.43 0.80 -21.26
N ARG A 46 5.96 -0.18 -22.00
CA ARG A 46 5.92 -0.19 -23.46
C ARG A 46 4.48 -0.11 -24.02
N CYS A 47 3.51 -0.68 -23.32
CA CYS A 47 2.10 -0.69 -23.71
C CYS A 47 1.22 0.25 -22.87
N HIS A 48 1.74 0.72 -21.74
CA HIS A 48 1.03 1.49 -20.71
C HIS A 48 1.82 2.74 -20.28
N GLY A 49 2.40 3.42 -21.26
CA GLY A 49 3.21 4.63 -21.06
C GLY A 49 2.72 5.80 -21.91
N ALA A 50 3.38 6.95 -21.82
CA ALA A 50 2.92 8.19 -22.45
C ALA A 50 2.57 8.11 -23.95
N LYS A 51 3.24 7.24 -24.72
CA LYS A 51 3.01 7.09 -26.16
C LYS A 51 1.86 6.12 -26.49
N THR A 52 1.67 5.10 -25.65
CA THR A 52 0.73 4.00 -25.88
C THR A 52 0.11 3.63 -24.54
N GLN A 53 -1.21 3.75 -24.43
CA GLN A 53 -1.96 3.46 -23.22
C GLN A 53 -3.09 2.48 -23.53
N LYS A 54 -2.83 1.18 -23.37
CA LYS A 54 -3.84 0.15 -23.56
C LYS A 54 -4.72 0.01 -22.32
N ALA A 55 -6.00 -0.33 -22.54
CA ALA A 55 -6.97 -0.66 -21.48
C ALA A 55 -7.03 0.38 -20.34
N ASP A 56 -6.76 1.65 -20.66
CA ASP A 56 -6.69 2.78 -19.73
C ASP A 56 -5.73 2.64 -18.53
N ARG A 57 -4.76 1.72 -18.60
CA ARG A 57 -3.76 1.57 -17.52
C ARG A 57 -2.54 2.44 -17.80
N ARG A 58 -2.13 3.22 -16.80
CA ARG A 58 -0.99 4.13 -16.88
C ARG A 58 0.07 3.74 -15.87
N PHE A 59 1.23 3.26 -16.31
CA PHE A 59 2.29 2.72 -15.44
C PHE A 59 3.62 3.47 -15.54
N ASP A 60 3.79 4.39 -16.50
CA ASP A 60 4.95 5.29 -16.62
C ASP A 60 4.99 6.38 -15.53
N THR A 61 3.88 6.63 -14.83
CA THR A 61 3.78 7.59 -13.72
C THR A 61 3.74 6.92 -12.34
N LEU A 62 3.96 5.60 -12.29
CA LEU A 62 3.88 4.82 -11.05
C LEU A 62 5.07 5.20 -10.14
N PRO A 63 4.84 5.67 -8.90
CA PRO A 63 5.92 6.10 -8.03
C PRO A 63 6.70 4.90 -7.51
N ASN A 64 7.98 5.08 -7.21
CA ASN A 64 8.81 4.05 -6.60
C ASN A 64 8.42 3.73 -5.13
N LYS A 65 7.44 4.42 -4.55
CA LYS A 65 6.95 4.21 -3.20
C LYS A 65 5.43 4.21 -3.24
N ILE A 66 4.83 3.23 -2.60
CA ILE A 66 3.38 3.19 -2.36
C ILE A 66 3.08 4.17 -1.22
N ALA A 67 2.54 5.33 -1.55
CA ALA A 67 2.19 6.37 -0.57
C ALA A 67 0.67 6.61 -0.49
N THR A 68 -0.06 6.26 -1.54
CA THR A 68 -1.49 6.47 -1.68
C THR A 68 -2.21 5.17 -2.02
N LEU A 69 -3.55 5.17 -1.90
CA LEU A 69 -4.38 4.05 -2.35
C LEU A 69 -4.31 3.86 -3.86
N ASP A 70 -4.19 4.95 -4.64
CA ASP A 70 -4.02 4.88 -6.11
C ASP A 70 -2.73 4.13 -6.48
N ASP A 71 -1.63 4.42 -5.79
CA ASP A 71 -0.37 3.71 -6.00
C ASP A 71 -0.57 2.20 -5.74
N LEU A 72 -1.21 1.87 -4.62
CA LEU A 72 -1.44 0.48 -4.21
C LEU A 72 -2.29 -0.28 -5.23
N GLU A 73 -3.41 0.30 -5.67
CA GLU A 73 -4.32 -0.30 -6.64
C GLU A 73 -3.61 -0.60 -7.96
N ARG A 74 -2.85 0.37 -8.48
CA ARG A 74 -2.12 0.21 -9.75
C ARG A 74 -0.98 -0.81 -9.66
N TYR A 75 -0.30 -0.91 -8.50
CA TYR A 75 0.63 -2.00 -8.25
C TYR A 75 -0.07 -3.35 -8.15
N GLN A 76 -1.26 -3.42 -7.55
CA GLN A 76 -2.05 -4.65 -7.47
C GLN A 76 -2.49 -5.13 -8.85
N GLU A 77 -2.92 -4.24 -9.74
CA GLU A 77 -3.25 -4.60 -11.11
C GLU A 77 -2.09 -5.27 -11.85
N ILE A 78 -0.86 -4.84 -11.58
CA ILE A 78 0.34 -5.44 -12.16
C ILE A 78 0.52 -6.85 -11.60
N VAL A 79 0.48 -7.02 -10.28
CA VAL A 79 0.64 -8.33 -9.62
C VAL A 79 -0.45 -9.31 -10.05
N ASP A 80 -1.69 -8.85 -10.19
CA ASP A 80 -2.81 -9.65 -10.66
C ASP A 80 -2.55 -10.20 -12.07
N GLN A 81 -1.98 -9.39 -12.98
CA GLN A 81 -1.61 -9.87 -14.32
C GLN A 81 -0.46 -10.89 -14.31
N LEU A 82 0.44 -10.81 -13.34
CA LEU A 82 1.55 -11.76 -13.21
C LEU A 82 1.11 -13.11 -12.64
N ASN A 83 -0.01 -13.12 -11.91
CA ASN A 83 -0.56 -14.30 -11.24
C ASN A 83 -1.78 -14.91 -11.95
N LEU A 84 -2.03 -14.56 -13.22
CA LEU A 84 -3.11 -15.12 -14.03
C LEU A 84 -2.90 -16.60 -14.39
#